data_AF-A0A819Z130-F1
#
_entry.id   AF-A0A819Z130-F1
#
_cell.length_a   1.000
_cell.length_b   1.000
_cell.length_c   1.000
_cell.angle_alpha   90.00
_cell.angle_beta   90.00
_cell.angle_gamma   90.00
#
_symmetry.space_group_name_H-M   'P 1'
#
loop_
_entity.id
_entity.type
_entity.pdbx_description
1 polymer ?
#
loop_
_entity_poly.entity_id
_entity_poly.type
_entity_poly.pdbx_seq_one_letter_code
_entity_poly.pdbx_strand_id
1 'polypeptide(L)'
;MEEARPRSNVYETIGQSIFLNRAAVKMANIDSVFGRMFTDPKTLNNQRSLVHPDEPFYFADICAGPDGFTFGFTLKGKSDFALQKFLAGTPETFDPYYDVKDLDGDGDIFKSENIDALQNYLNKCTMHNGVHTVIADRRFSVEEQENIQEILSKQLYLCQFLTALSILRPGGHFVCKLFDVFTPFSVGLVYLMYRTFNQISIHKPVTSRSANSERYIICKGLREDIRDIVRAYMYEINVLQNKCNANSEDNDVQSIVPMHILKGNKNFYEYIRDSNNQLSEHQIRNLRKIRAFLDNGIENVLLNTPNLYKNSVLDQHQIESLFDYRCVYSLDDPILLLSCGRSSVLAMELRNKDKQWIPLE
;
A
#
# COMPACT_ATOMS: atom_id res chain seq x y z
N MET A 1 -10.04 5.57 25.77
CA MET A 1 -9.46 5.91 24.45
C MET A 1 -10.52 6.34 23.43
N GLU A 2 -11.68 5.67 23.40
CA GLU A 2 -12.75 5.90 22.42
C GLU A 2 -13.37 7.30 22.46
N GLU A 3 -13.44 7.95 23.63
CA GLU A 3 -13.97 9.32 23.74
C GLU A 3 -12.92 10.41 23.46
N ALA A 4 -11.67 10.19 23.89
CA ALA A 4 -10.58 11.15 23.72
C ALA A 4 -10.16 11.30 22.25
N ARG A 5 -10.16 10.19 21.50
CA ARG A 5 -9.74 10.19 20.09
C ARG A 5 -10.61 11.12 19.21
N PRO A 6 -11.95 10.99 19.17
CA PRO A 6 -12.82 11.92 18.45
C PRO A 6 -12.61 13.38 18.85
N ARG A 7 -12.49 13.66 20.15
CA ARG A 7 -12.29 15.01 20.67
C ARG A 7 -10.93 15.62 20.31
N SER A 8 -9.90 14.78 20.13
CA SER A 8 -8.57 15.21 19.75
C SER A 8 -8.40 15.46 18.24
N ASN A 9 -9.26 14.87 17.40
CA ASN A 9 -9.15 14.95 15.95
C ASN A 9 -10.04 16.06 15.38
N VAL A 10 -9.43 17.12 14.85
CA VAL A 10 -10.15 18.27 14.29
C VAL A 10 -11.00 17.93 13.07
N TYR A 11 -10.72 16.80 12.41
CA TYR A 11 -11.43 16.32 11.23
C TYR A 11 -12.46 15.23 11.53
N GLU A 12 -12.69 14.87 12.81
CA GLU A 12 -13.59 13.77 13.14
C GLU A 12 -15.05 14.06 12.77
N THR A 13 -15.46 15.33 12.83
CA THR A 13 -16.83 15.78 12.51
C THR A 13 -17.21 15.61 11.04
N ILE A 14 -16.24 15.44 10.14
CA ILE A 14 -16.51 15.06 8.74
C ILE A 14 -17.26 13.73 8.70
N GLY A 15 -16.95 12.81 9.62
CA GLY A 15 -17.64 11.53 9.77
C GLY A 15 -17.68 10.76 8.44
N GLN A 16 -18.86 10.22 8.12
CA GLN A 16 -19.15 9.59 6.82
C GLN A 16 -19.77 10.57 5.81
N SER A 17 -19.99 11.82 6.20
CA SER A 17 -20.66 12.84 5.40
C SER A 17 -21.97 12.30 4.78
N ILE A 18 -22.10 12.34 3.45
CA ILE A 18 -23.24 11.83 2.68
C ILE A 18 -23.08 10.36 2.24
N PHE A 19 -21.97 9.70 2.58
CA PHE A 19 -21.66 8.34 2.14
C PHE A 19 -22.04 7.28 3.18
N LEU A 20 -22.07 6.02 2.74
CA LEU A 20 -22.35 4.86 3.59
C LEU A 20 -21.32 4.67 4.72
N ASN A 21 -20.06 5.06 4.47
CA ASN A 21 -18.95 4.84 5.38
C ASN A 21 -17.88 5.94 5.23
N ARG A 22 -16.91 5.96 6.15
CA ARG A 22 -15.79 6.92 6.13
C ARG A 22 -14.74 6.64 5.05
N ALA A 23 -14.66 5.42 4.51
CA ALA A 23 -13.69 5.09 3.45
C ALA A 23 -14.02 5.81 2.15
N ALA A 24 -15.30 5.90 1.78
CA ALA A 24 -15.76 6.70 0.64
C ALA A 24 -15.38 8.18 0.76
N VAL A 25 -15.47 8.75 1.97
CA VAL A 25 -15.01 10.13 2.25
C VAL A 25 -13.50 10.27 2.04
N LYS A 26 -12.70 9.25 2.37
CA LYS A 26 -11.25 9.26 2.09
C LYS A 26 -10.99 9.30 0.59
N MET A 27 -11.71 8.50 -0.19
CA MET A 27 -11.56 8.51 -1.64
C MET A 27 -11.99 9.85 -2.24
N ALA A 28 -13.11 10.43 -1.80
CA ALA A 28 -13.51 11.78 -2.22
C ALA A 28 -12.45 12.84 -1.88
N ASN A 29 -11.84 12.76 -0.69
CA ASN A 29 -10.77 13.66 -0.29
C ASN A 29 -9.52 13.48 -1.16
N ILE A 30 -9.05 12.24 -1.34
CA ILE A 30 -7.88 11.92 -2.15
C ILE A 30 -8.11 12.41 -3.59
N ASP A 31 -9.24 12.04 -4.20
CA ASP A 31 -9.53 12.42 -5.58
C ASP A 31 -9.55 13.94 -5.77
N SER A 32 -10.14 14.68 -4.83
CA SER A 32 -10.11 16.14 -4.82
C SER A 32 -8.67 16.70 -4.74
N VAL A 33 -7.84 16.18 -3.82
CA VAL A 33 -6.44 16.61 -3.64
C VAL A 33 -5.60 16.35 -4.89
N PHE A 34 -5.85 15.25 -5.59
CA PHE A 34 -5.12 14.86 -6.79
C PHE A 34 -5.81 15.30 -8.09
N GLY A 35 -6.61 16.37 -8.04
CA GLY A 35 -7.14 17.04 -9.22
C GLY A 35 -8.15 16.20 -10.01
N ARG A 36 -8.93 15.37 -9.31
CA ARG A 36 -9.92 14.44 -9.86
C ARG A 36 -9.33 13.35 -10.76
N MET A 37 -8.05 13.00 -10.59
CA MET A 37 -7.42 12.03 -11.47
C MET A 37 -8.11 10.66 -11.46
N PHE A 38 -8.78 10.26 -10.37
CA PHE A 38 -9.43 8.95 -10.31
C PHE A 38 -10.81 8.94 -10.97
N THR A 39 -11.56 10.04 -10.91
CA THR A 39 -12.92 10.16 -11.49
C THR A 39 -12.96 10.83 -12.87
N ASP A 40 -11.94 11.60 -13.21
CA ASP A 40 -11.73 12.27 -14.52
C ASP A 40 -10.27 12.01 -14.96
N PRO A 41 -9.91 10.75 -15.29
CA PRO A 41 -8.54 10.37 -15.58
C PRO A 41 -8.07 11.02 -16.88
N LYS A 42 -6.87 11.60 -16.84
CA LYS A 42 -6.27 12.30 -17.99
C LYS A 42 -4.87 11.77 -18.28
N THR A 43 -4.49 11.91 -19.54
CA THR A 43 -3.11 11.69 -20.00
C THR A 43 -2.12 12.47 -19.14
N LEU A 44 -0.84 12.05 -19.12
CA LEU A 44 0.17 12.60 -18.20
C LEU A 44 0.27 14.14 -18.21
N ASN A 45 0.09 14.75 -19.40
CA ASN A 45 0.13 16.20 -19.60
C ASN A 45 -1.19 16.92 -19.22
N ASN A 46 -2.18 16.21 -18.69
CA ASN A 46 -3.53 16.67 -18.37
C ASN A 46 -4.30 17.28 -19.56
N GLN A 47 -3.89 17.00 -20.79
CA GLN A 47 -4.46 17.62 -22.00
C GLN A 47 -5.65 16.87 -22.58
N ARG A 48 -5.69 15.54 -22.42
CA ARG A 48 -6.73 14.67 -22.98
C ARG A 48 -7.26 13.71 -21.94
N SER A 49 -8.57 13.47 -21.97
CA SER A 49 -9.23 12.39 -21.24
C SER A 49 -8.60 11.04 -21.60
N LEU A 50 -8.43 10.17 -20.60
CA LEU A 50 -8.09 8.75 -20.82
C LEU A 50 -9.34 7.92 -21.15
N VAL A 51 -10.53 8.43 -20.86
CA VAL A 51 -11.81 7.82 -21.25
C VAL A 51 -12.16 8.28 -22.66
N HIS A 52 -12.24 7.34 -23.59
CA HIS A 52 -12.71 7.61 -24.94
C HIS A 52 -14.22 7.97 -24.94
N PRO A 53 -14.70 8.88 -25.82
CA PRO A 53 -16.13 9.24 -25.87
C PRO A 53 -17.09 8.06 -26.09
N ASP A 54 -16.61 7.01 -26.76
CA ASP A 54 -17.37 5.81 -27.10
C ASP A 54 -17.14 4.64 -26.12
N GLU A 55 -16.45 4.86 -24.99
CA GLU A 55 -16.27 3.84 -23.96
C GLU A 55 -16.75 4.35 -22.59
N PRO A 56 -17.26 3.47 -21.72
CA PRO A 56 -17.54 3.86 -20.34
C PRO A 56 -16.24 4.00 -19.52
N PHE A 57 -16.32 4.74 -18.44
CA PHE A 57 -15.24 4.78 -17.45
C PHE A 57 -15.20 3.46 -16.66
N TYR A 58 -14.22 2.62 -16.97
CA TYR A 58 -13.91 1.41 -16.21
C TYR A 58 -12.99 1.70 -15.01
N PHE A 59 -13.33 1.20 -13.83
CA PHE A 59 -12.43 1.14 -12.67
C PHE A 59 -12.67 -0.13 -11.87
N ALA A 60 -11.67 -0.61 -11.14
CA ALA A 60 -11.79 -1.77 -10.26
C ALA A 60 -11.53 -1.39 -8.80
N ASP A 61 -12.32 -1.96 -7.90
CA ASP A 61 -12.12 -1.84 -6.45
C ASP A 61 -11.74 -3.22 -5.90
N ILE A 62 -10.47 -3.37 -5.57
CA ILE A 62 -9.90 -4.63 -5.11
C ILE A 62 -9.76 -4.66 -3.59
N CYS A 63 -10.10 -5.81 -3.03
CA CYS A 63 -10.18 -6.06 -1.60
C CYS A 63 -11.23 -5.16 -0.87
N ALA A 64 -12.23 -4.62 -1.57
CA ALA A 64 -13.01 -3.48 -1.11
C ALA A 64 -13.87 -3.64 0.17
N GLY A 65 -14.16 -4.86 0.62
CA GLY A 65 -15.14 -5.02 1.71
C GLY A 65 -16.57 -4.67 1.27
N PRO A 66 -17.53 -4.44 2.18
CA PRO A 66 -18.96 -4.25 1.85
C PRO A 66 -19.29 -3.04 0.96
N ASP A 67 -18.31 -2.20 0.65
CA ASP A 67 -18.49 -0.86 0.12
C ASP A 67 -17.87 -0.69 -1.27
N GLY A 68 -17.71 -1.78 -2.02
CA GLY A 68 -17.06 -1.78 -3.33
C GLY A 68 -17.69 -0.88 -4.38
N PHE A 69 -16.97 -0.62 -5.46
CA PHE A 69 -17.46 0.16 -6.58
C PHE A 69 -17.12 -0.53 -7.93
N THR A 70 -17.99 -0.35 -8.93
CA THR A 70 -18.14 -0.96 -10.29
C THR A 70 -17.58 -2.36 -10.64
N PHE A 71 -16.30 -2.69 -10.47
CA PHE A 71 -15.80 -4.06 -10.64
C PHE A 71 -15.14 -4.48 -9.34
N GLY A 72 -15.89 -5.20 -8.52
CA GLY A 72 -15.50 -5.50 -7.16
C GLY A 72 -14.85 -6.87 -7.04
N PHE A 73 -13.65 -6.94 -6.49
CA PHE A 73 -13.02 -8.19 -6.08
C PHE A 73 -12.78 -8.17 -4.57
N THR A 74 -13.44 -9.02 -3.78
CA THR A 74 -13.28 -9.01 -2.31
C THR A 74 -13.47 -10.41 -1.73
N LEU A 75 -12.95 -10.64 -0.51
CA LEU A 75 -13.21 -11.87 0.25
C LEU A 75 -14.70 -12.02 0.55
N LYS A 76 -15.25 -13.22 0.32
CA LYS A 76 -16.62 -13.56 0.73
C LYS A 76 -16.80 -13.63 2.24
N GLY A 77 -18.06 -13.53 2.67
CA GLY A 77 -18.49 -13.72 4.06
C GLY A 77 -18.72 -12.40 4.81
N LYS A 78 -18.17 -12.24 6.02
CA LYS A 78 -18.42 -11.03 6.84
C LYS A 78 -17.90 -9.73 6.22
N SER A 79 -17.06 -9.83 5.20
CA SER A 79 -16.45 -8.71 4.48
C SER A 79 -16.93 -8.60 3.03
N ASP A 80 -18.04 -9.25 2.69
CA ASP A 80 -18.58 -9.27 1.33
C ASP A 80 -19.32 -7.97 0.98
N PHE A 81 -19.54 -7.71 -0.32
CA PHE A 81 -20.28 -6.55 -0.83
C PHE A 81 -21.68 -6.43 -0.23
N ALA A 82 -22.04 -5.23 0.24
CA ALA A 82 -23.38 -4.91 0.73
C ALA A 82 -24.14 -4.10 -0.34
N LEU A 83 -24.38 -4.71 -1.51
CA LEU A 83 -25.01 -4.07 -2.69
C LEU A 83 -26.33 -3.38 -2.37
N GLN A 84 -27.11 -3.94 -1.45
CA GLN A 84 -28.38 -3.39 -0.97
C GLN A 84 -28.23 -2.04 -0.25
N LYS A 85 -27.01 -1.61 0.08
CA LYS A 85 -26.71 -0.35 0.77
C LYS A 85 -26.09 0.70 -0.14
N PHE A 86 -25.92 0.43 -1.43
CA PHE A 86 -25.29 1.37 -2.35
C PHE A 86 -26.21 2.58 -2.58
N LEU A 87 -25.66 3.77 -2.33
CA LEU A 87 -26.36 5.04 -2.51
C LEU A 87 -26.31 5.53 -3.97
N ALA A 88 -25.35 5.04 -4.77
CA ALA A 88 -25.14 5.44 -6.15
C ALA A 88 -24.73 4.23 -6.99
N GLY A 89 -25.43 4.03 -8.11
CA GLY A 89 -25.24 2.91 -9.04
C GLY A 89 -26.38 1.91 -8.96
N THR A 90 -26.94 1.53 -10.12
CA THR A 90 -27.80 0.36 -10.23
C THR A 90 -26.91 -0.89 -10.31
N PRO A 91 -27.39 -2.10 -9.98
CA PRO A 91 -26.58 -3.33 -10.09
C PRO A 91 -25.91 -3.52 -11.46
N GLU A 92 -26.51 -2.99 -12.53
CA GLU A 92 -25.95 -3.03 -13.89
C GLU A 92 -24.65 -2.22 -14.05
N THR A 93 -24.34 -1.34 -13.10
CA THR A 93 -23.09 -0.56 -13.03
C THR A 93 -22.08 -1.14 -12.04
N PHE A 94 -22.38 -2.30 -11.44
CA PHE A 94 -21.53 -3.01 -10.49
C PHE A 94 -21.53 -4.52 -10.71
N ASP A 95 -20.39 -5.08 -11.11
CA ASP A 95 -20.21 -6.52 -11.29
C ASP A 95 -19.23 -7.09 -10.24
N PRO A 96 -19.73 -7.79 -9.19
CA PRO A 96 -18.87 -8.48 -8.23
C PRO A 96 -18.26 -9.73 -8.87
N TYR A 97 -16.94 -9.86 -8.76
CA TYR A 97 -16.21 -11.04 -9.22
C TYR A 97 -15.31 -11.58 -8.10
N TYR A 98 -15.41 -12.87 -7.78
CA TYR A 98 -14.67 -13.45 -6.65
C TYR A 98 -13.48 -14.30 -7.06
N ASP A 99 -13.59 -15.24 -8.00
CA ASP A 99 -12.44 -15.98 -8.55
C ASP A 99 -12.80 -16.88 -9.75
N VAL A 100 -12.00 -17.91 -10.04
CA VAL A 100 -12.22 -18.96 -11.05
C VAL A 100 -13.58 -19.66 -10.95
N LYS A 101 -14.21 -19.66 -9.77
CA LYS A 101 -15.57 -20.18 -9.51
C LYS A 101 -16.62 -19.06 -9.57
N ASP A 102 -16.25 -17.88 -10.04
CA ASP A 102 -17.12 -16.72 -10.19
C ASP A 102 -17.85 -16.39 -8.87
N LEU A 103 -19.18 -16.38 -8.87
CA LEU A 103 -20.00 -16.16 -7.68
C LEU A 103 -19.90 -17.27 -6.63
N ASP A 104 -19.16 -18.36 -6.83
CA ASP A 104 -18.88 -19.42 -5.84
C ASP A 104 -17.43 -19.37 -5.30
N GLY A 105 -16.66 -18.36 -5.69
CA GLY A 105 -15.29 -18.13 -5.26
C GLY A 105 -15.12 -17.67 -3.81
N ASP A 106 -13.88 -17.71 -3.30
CA ASP A 106 -13.53 -17.18 -1.98
C ASP A 106 -13.06 -15.71 -2.00
N GLY A 107 -12.61 -15.21 -3.16
CA GLY A 107 -12.13 -13.83 -3.29
C GLY A 107 -10.74 -13.61 -2.69
N ASP A 108 -9.97 -14.67 -2.47
CA ASP A 108 -8.65 -14.57 -1.84
C ASP A 108 -7.62 -14.03 -2.82
N ILE A 109 -7.21 -12.78 -2.62
CA ILE A 109 -6.21 -12.11 -3.46
C ILE A 109 -4.80 -12.70 -3.31
N PHE A 110 -4.55 -13.52 -2.28
CA PHE A 110 -3.26 -14.19 -2.11
C PHE A 110 -3.05 -15.34 -3.09
N LYS A 111 -4.14 -15.86 -3.69
CA LYS A 111 -4.10 -16.92 -4.69
C LYS A 111 -3.89 -16.32 -6.07
N SER A 112 -2.74 -16.61 -6.67
CA SER A 112 -2.38 -16.11 -8.00
C SER A 112 -3.41 -16.49 -9.08
N GLU A 113 -3.98 -17.70 -9.00
CA GLU A 113 -5.05 -18.15 -9.90
C GLU A 113 -6.30 -17.25 -9.86
N ASN A 114 -6.61 -16.65 -8.71
CA ASN A 114 -7.72 -15.71 -8.58
C ASN A 114 -7.40 -14.36 -9.25
N ILE A 115 -6.15 -13.90 -9.17
CA ILE A 115 -5.68 -12.69 -9.87
C ILE A 115 -5.75 -12.90 -11.39
N ASP A 116 -5.31 -14.05 -11.89
CA ASP A 116 -5.37 -14.39 -13.31
C ASP A 116 -6.82 -14.50 -13.80
N ALA A 117 -7.70 -15.08 -12.99
CA ALA A 117 -9.13 -15.15 -13.28
C ALA A 117 -9.76 -13.77 -13.42
N LEU A 118 -9.47 -12.86 -12.46
CA LEU A 118 -9.93 -11.47 -12.51
C LEU A 118 -9.40 -10.74 -13.76
N GLN A 119 -8.11 -10.91 -14.07
CA GLN A 119 -7.53 -10.33 -15.29
C GLN A 119 -8.24 -10.82 -16.55
N ASN A 120 -8.49 -12.13 -16.66
CA ASN A 120 -9.17 -12.72 -17.81
C ASN A 120 -10.62 -12.24 -17.94
N TYR A 121 -11.32 -12.10 -16.82
CA TYR A 121 -12.67 -11.54 -16.78
C TYR A 121 -12.67 -10.07 -17.25
N LEU A 122 -11.82 -9.22 -16.68
CA LEU A 122 -11.75 -7.79 -17.05
C LEU A 122 -11.28 -7.57 -18.48
N ASN A 123 -10.40 -8.42 -19.01
CA ASN A 123 -10.00 -8.36 -20.42
C ASN A 123 -11.20 -8.54 -21.36
N LYS A 124 -12.16 -9.41 -21.03
CA LYS A 124 -13.39 -9.58 -21.81
C LYS A 124 -14.28 -8.35 -21.71
N CYS A 125 -14.43 -7.78 -20.50
CA CYS A 125 -15.31 -6.63 -20.26
C CYS A 125 -14.76 -5.30 -20.82
N THR A 126 -13.43 -5.18 -20.97
CA THR A 126 -12.74 -3.93 -21.35
C THR A 126 -12.10 -3.98 -22.74
N MET A 127 -12.45 -4.97 -23.56
CA MET A 127 -11.86 -5.18 -24.90
C MET A 127 -10.32 -5.25 -24.86
N HIS A 128 -9.76 -5.94 -23.86
CA HIS A 128 -8.32 -6.08 -23.61
C HIS A 128 -7.55 -4.80 -23.28
N ASN A 129 -8.23 -3.68 -23.03
CA ASN A 129 -7.56 -2.43 -22.64
C ASN A 129 -7.23 -2.39 -21.14
N GLY A 130 -8.02 -3.04 -20.30
CA GLY A 130 -7.95 -2.90 -18.84
C GLY A 130 -8.69 -1.67 -18.32
N VAL A 131 -8.66 -1.48 -17.00
CA VAL A 131 -9.41 -0.42 -16.31
C VAL A 131 -8.60 0.88 -16.20
N HIS A 132 -9.28 2.03 -16.16
CA HIS A 132 -8.65 3.35 -16.03
C HIS A 132 -8.05 3.56 -14.64
N THR A 133 -8.78 3.12 -13.63
CA THR A 133 -8.44 3.35 -12.22
C THR A 133 -8.55 2.04 -11.45
N VAL A 134 -7.60 1.78 -10.55
CA VAL A 134 -7.72 0.73 -9.53
C VAL A 134 -7.65 1.36 -8.15
N ILE A 135 -8.56 0.95 -7.26
CA ILE A 135 -8.63 1.36 -5.86
C ILE A 135 -8.43 0.11 -5.00
N ALA A 136 -7.64 0.24 -3.93
CA ALA A 136 -7.40 -0.84 -2.98
C ALA A 136 -7.40 -0.30 -1.54
N ASP A 137 -8.50 -0.47 -0.80
CA ASP A 137 -8.67 0.15 0.54
C ASP A 137 -8.78 -0.86 1.70
N ARG A 138 -8.51 -2.15 1.48
CA ARG A 138 -8.68 -3.16 2.54
C ARG A 138 -7.71 -2.99 3.71
N ARG A 139 -8.21 -3.37 4.88
CA ARG A 139 -7.42 -3.79 6.04
C ARG A 139 -8.02 -5.07 6.60
N PHE A 140 -7.21 -5.94 7.18
CA PHE A 140 -7.68 -6.94 8.13
C PHE A 140 -7.46 -6.42 9.56
N SER A 141 -8.14 -7.01 10.53
CA SER A 141 -7.95 -6.63 11.94
C SER A 141 -6.61 -7.14 12.44
N VAL A 142 -5.89 -6.29 13.18
CA VAL A 142 -4.60 -6.58 13.83
C VAL A 142 -4.67 -6.17 15.30
N GLU A 143 -5.84 -6.35 15.91
CA GLU A 143 -6.07 -6.01 17.32
C GLU A 143 -4.95 -6.57 18.20
N GLU A 144 -4.39 -5.69 19.05
CA GLU A 144 -3.26 -5.98 19.95
C GLU A 144 -1.90 -6.16 19.28
N GLN A 145 -1.84 -6.05 17.95
CA GLN A 145 -0.63 -6.22 17.12
C GLN A 145 -0.39 -5.04 16.18
N GLU A 146 -0.88 -3.85 16.53
CA GLU A 146 -0.83 -2.66 15.68
C GLU A 146 0.60 -2.27 15.29
N ASN A 147 1.57 -2.49 16.18
CA ASN A 147 2.99 -2.17 15.95
C ASN A 147 3.65 -3.05 14.86
N ILE A 148 3.10 -4.22 14.57
CA ILE A 148 3.60 -5.13 13.53
C ILE A 148 2.67 -5.21 12.32
N GLN A 149 1.71 -4.30 12.22
CA GLN A 149 0.71 -4.27 11.16
C GLN A 149 1.34 -4.23 9.75
N GLU A 150 2.46 -3.54 9.58
CA GLU A 150 3.20 -3.52 8.31
C GLU A 150 3.63 -4.94 7.90
N ILE A 151 4.25 -5.68 8.82
CA ILE A 151 4.78 -7.02 8.56
C ILE A 151 3.62 -7.98 8.24
N LEU A 152 2.55 -7.94 9.04
CA LEU A 152 1.37 -8.76 8.81
C LEU A 152 0.70 -8.44 7.47
N SER A 153 0.75 -7.18 7.02
CA SER A 153 0.06 -6.72 5.80
C SER A 153 0.91 -6.86 4.54
N LYS A 154 2.17 -7.30 4.64
CA LYS A 154 3.12 -7.23 3.53
C LYS A 154 2.67 -8.00 2.29
N GLN A 155 2.07 -9.18 2.45
CA GLN A 155 1.58 -9.98 1.32
C GLN A 155 0.34 -9.33 0.69
N LEU A 156 -0.48 -8.64 1.49
CA LEU A 156 -1.61 -7.85 0.98
C LEU A 156 -1.14 -6.69 0.12
N TYR A 157 -0.10 -5.96 0.54
CA TYR A 157 0.50 -4.92 -0.29
C TYR A 157 0.98 -5.49 -1.63
N LEU A 158 1.73 -6.60 -1.57
CA LEU A 158 2.24 -7.28 -2.77
C LEU A 158 1.11 -7.65 -3.72
N CYS A 159 0.07 -8.32 -3.23
CA CYS A 159 -1.01 -8.82 -4.06
C CYS A 159 -1.92 -7.72 -4.61
N GLN A 160 -2.15 -6.64 -3.83
CA GLN A 160 -2.85 -5.46 -4.32
C GLN A 160 -2.07 -4.75 -5.44
N PHE A 161 -0.74 -4.65 -5.30
CA PHE A 161 0.11 -4.04 -6.32
C PHE A 161 0.18 -4.91 -7.58
N LEU A 162 0.40 -6.22 -7.40
CA LEU A 162 0.39 -7.21 -8.47
C LEU A 162 -0.92 -7.15 -9.26
N THR A 163 -2.05 -7.18 -8.56
CA THR A 163 -3.38 -7.14 -9.18
C THR A 163 -3.58 -5.84 -9.95
N ALA A 164 -3.20 -4.69 -9.40
CA ALA A 164 -3.26 -3.42 -10.11
C ALA A 164 -2.46 -3.45 -11.42
N LEU A 165 -1.22 -3.98 -11.39
CA LEU A 165 -0.39 -4.11 -12.61
C LEU A 165 -0.99 -5.08 -13.64
N SER A 166 -1.76 -6.08 -13.20
CA SER A 166 -2.44 -7.05 -14.07
C SER A 166 -3.65 -6.46 -14.80
N ILE A 167 -4.39 -5.54 -14.18
CA ILE A 167 -5.72 -5.14 -14.68
C ILE A 167 -5.81 -3.68 -15.18
N LEU A 168 -4.85 -2.83 -14.85
CA LEU A 168 -4.83 -1.44 -15.31
C LEU A 168 -4.56 -1.33 -16.81
N ARG A 169 -5.09 -0.30 -17.45
CA ARG A 169 -4.68 0.09 -18.81
C ARG A 169 -3.38 0.90 -18.83
N PRO A 170 -2.64 0.98 -19.95
CA PRO A 170 -1.54 1.94 -20.11
C PRO A 170 -2.00 3.37 -19.79
N GLY A 171 -1.19 4.11 -19.03
CA GLY A 171 -1.57 5.44 -18.54
C GLY A 171 -2.57 5.45 -17.37
N GLY A 172 -3.13 4.30 -16.98
CA GLY A 172 -4.06 4.17 -15.87
C GLY A 172 -3.48 4.57 -14.50
N HIS A 173 -4.34 4.67 -13.50
CA HIS A 173 -4.00 5.22 -12.19
C HIS A 173 -4.35 4.25 -11.07
N PHE A 174 -3.57 4.28 -9.98
CA PHE A 174 -3.74 3.37 -8.86
C PHE A 174 -3.66 4.10 -7.52
N VAL A 175 -4.51 3.71 -6.58
CA VAL A 175 -4.47 4.16 -5.20
C VAL A 175 -4.62 2.96 -4.28
N CYS A 176 -3.69 2.83 -3.34
CA CYS A 176 -3.69 1.73 -2.39
C CYS A 176 -3.42 2.22 -0.98
N LYS A 177 -4.23 1.76 -0.03
CA LYS A 177 -3.95 1.91 1.39
C LYS A 177 -2.69 1.14 1.75
N LEU A 178 -1.85 1.79 2.53
CA LEU A 178 -0.69 1.22 3.22
C LEU A 178 -0.76 1.62 4.70
N PHE A 179 0.04 0.95 5.51
CA PHE A 179 0.35 1.39 6.87
C PHE A 179 1.78 1.92 6.90
N ASP A 180 2.57 1.51 7.88
CA ASP A 180 3.99 1.82 7.89
C ASP A 180 4.70 1.19 6.68
N VAL A 181 5.78 1.85 6.26
CA VAL A 181 6.63 1.47 5.13
C VAL A 181 8.08 1.60 5.58
N PHE A 182 8.43 0.93 6.68
CA PHE A 182 9.77 0.94 7.26
C PHE A 182 10.63 -0.22 6.80
N THR A 183 10.02 -1.36 6.49
CA THR A 183 10.74 -2.58 6.14
C THR A 183 11.32 -2.49 4.72
N PRO A 184 12.47 -3.14 4.46
CA PRO A 184 13.03 -3.24 3.11
C PRO A 184 12.07 -3.88 2.10
N PHE A 185 11.18 -4.77 2.54
CA PHE A 185 10.15 -5.37 1.70
C PHE A 185 9.14 -4.32 1.22
N SER A 186 8.50 -3.59 2.14
CA SER A 186 7.52 -2.55 1.79
C SER A 186 8.14 -1.42 0.96
N VAL A 187 9.35 -0.97 1.32
CA VAL A 187 10.08 0.04 0.53
C VAL A 187 10.42 -0.51 -0.87
N GLY A 188 10.80 -1.79 -0.96
CA GLY A 188 11.02 -2.47 -2.23
C GLY A 188 9.77 -2.49 -3.11
N LEU A 189 8.60 -2.77 -2.55
CA LEU A 189 7.33 -2.72 -3.28
C LEU A 189 7.05 -1.31 -3.80
N VAL A 190 7.18 -0.28 -2.96
CA VAL A 190 6.99 1.11 -3.36
C VAL A 190 8.01 1.52 -4.44
N TYR A 191 9.25 1.02 -4.37
CA TYR A 191 10.26 1.25 -5.41
C TYR A 191 9.87 0.63 -6.75
N LEU A 192 9.35 -0.59 -6.76
CA LEU A 192 8.85 -1.21 -7.98
C LEU A 192 7.69 -0.41 -8.59
N MET A 193 6.77 0.11 -7.75
CA MET A 193 5.71 1.01 -8.23
C MET A 193 6.27 2.34 -8.77
N TYR A 194 7.24 2.95 -8.09
CA TYR A 194 7.97 4.13 -8.58
C TYR A 194 8.58 3.90 -9.96
N ARG A 195 9.12 2.71 -10.22
CA ARG A 195 9.69 2.36 -11.53
C ARG A 195 8.63 2.13 -12.60
N THR A 196 7.42 1.75 -12.19
CA THR A 196 6.35 1.29 -13.09
C THR A 196 5.33 2.36 -13.44
N PHE A 197 5.22 3.43 -12.64
CA PHE A 197 4.35 4.58 -12.90
C PHE A 197 5.16 5.83 -13.26
N ASN A 198 4.55 6.77 -13.98
CA ASN A 198 5.19 8.05 -14.31
C ASN A 198 5.41 8.92 -13.06
N GLN A 199 4.48 8.88 -12.10
CA GLN A 199 4.57 9.59 -10.84
C GLN A 199 4.00 8.74 -9.71
N ILE A 200 4.63 8.83 -8.53
CA ILE A 200 4.06 8.28 -7.30
C ILE A 200 4.07 9.33 -6.18
N SER A 201 3.18 9.16 -5.21
CA SER A 201 3.19 9.92 -3.96
C SER A 201 2.73 9.03 -2.81
N ILE A 202 3.34 9.16 -1.63
CA ILE A 202 2.79 8.70 -0.36
C ILE A 202 1.99 9.85 0.25
N HIS A 203 0.73 9.61 0.60
CA HIS A 203 -0.19 10.64 1.08
C HIS A 203 -1.06 10.13 2.21
N LYS A 204 -1.19 10.92 3.29
CA LYS A 204 -2.16 10.67 4.36
C LYS A 204 -3.25 11.75 4.29
N PRO A 205 -4.47 11.41 3.80
CA PRO A 205 -5.55 12.39 3.73
C PRO A 205 -6.00 12.79 5.13
N VAL A 206 -6.51 14.01 5.31
CA VAL A 206 -7.00 14.51 6.62
C VAL A 206 -8.20 13.73 7.15
N THR A 207 -8.90 13.03 6.27
CA THR A 207 -10.00 12.11 6.57
C THR A 207 -9.51 10.74 7.09
N SER A 208 -8.21 10.44 6.98
CA SER A 208 -7.54 9.39 7.74
C SER A 208 -7.22 9.89 9.15
N ARG A 209 -7.45 9.05 10.17
CA ARG A 209 -7.21 9.45 11.57
C ARG A 209 -5.72 9.76 11.76
N SER A 210 -5.42 10.92 12.35
CA SER A 210 -4.07 11.46 12.43
C SER A 210 -3.09 10.64 13.30
N ALA A 211 -3.59 9.82 14.22
CA ALA A 211 -2.77 9.04 15.16
C ALA A 211 -2.48 7.59 14.71
N ASN A 212 -3.04 7.12 13.58
CA ASN A 212 -2.74 5.80 13.05
C ASN A 212 -1.71 5.85 11.93
N SER A 213 -1.15 4.69 11.58
CA SER A 213 -0.13 4.55 10.53
C SER A 213 -0.68 4.53 9.10
N GLU A 214 -2.02 4.58 8.95
CA GLU A 214 -2.69 4.55 7.64
C GLU A 214 -2.22 5.70 6.75
N ARG A 215 -1.83 5.35 5.54
CA ARG A 215 -1.44 6.25 4.45
C ARG A 215 -1.80 5.60 3.13
N TYR A 216 -1.60 6.31 2.02
CA TYR A 216 -1.93 5.82 0.69
C TYR A 216 -0.75 6.02 -0.25
N ILE A 217 -0.44 5.02 -1.06
CA ILE A 217 0.36 5.23 -2.26
C ILE A 217 -0.58 5.62 -3.41
N ILE A 218 -0.25 6.72 -4.07
CA ILE A 218 -0.95 7.28 -5.23
C ILE A 218 -0.01 7.14 -6.41
N CYS A 219 -0.47 6.45 -7.46
CA CYS A 219 0.32 6.13 -8.64
C CYS A 219 -0.39 6.67 -9.89
N LYS A 220 0.30 7.52 -10.66
CA LYS A 220 -0.24 8.16 -11.86
C LYS A 220 0.52 7.71 -13.10
N GLY A 221 -0.22 7.28 -14.11
CA GLY A 221 0.31 6.95 -15.43
C GLY A 221 1.09 5.64 -15.43
N LEU A 222 0.39 4.50 -15.54
CA LEU A 222 1.06 3.21 -15.69
C LEU A 222 1.89 3.17 -16.98
N ARG A 223 3.17 2.81 -16.86
CA ARG A 223 4.08 2.69 -17.99
C ARG A 223 4.06 1.29 -18.58
N GLU A 224 3.87 1.19 -19.89
CA GLU A 224 3.76 -0.08 -20.58
C GLU A 224 5.10 -0.81 -20.73
N ASP A 225 6.20 -0.07 -20.90
CA ASP A 225 7.54 -0.59 -21.20
C ASP A 225 8.13 -1.51 -20.13
N ILE A 226 7.70 -1.35 -18.87
CA ILE A 226 8.26 -2.06 -17.71
C ILE A 226 7.22 -2.87 -16.93
N ARG A 227 5.93 -2.63 -17.18
CA ARG A 227 4.81 -3.22 -16.42
C ARG A 227 4.92 -4.75 -16.36
N ASP A 228 5.03 -5.42 -17.49
CA ASP A 228 4.98 -6.90 -17.51
C ASP A 228 6.16 -7.56 -16.80
N ILE A 229 7.35 -6.93 -16.87
CA ILE A 229 8.55 -7.42 -16.17
C ILE A 229 8.34 -7.34 -14.66
N VAL A 230 7.85 -6.19 -14.16
CA VAL A 230 7.61 -5.99 -12.73
C VAL A 230 6.45 -6.86 -12.24
N ARG A 231 5.39 -6.99 -13.04
CA ARG A 231 4.26 -7.88 -12.77
C ARG A 231 4.70 -9.33 -12.62
N ALA A 232 5.48 -9.85 -13.57
CA ALA A 232 6.01 -11.22 -13.49
C ALA A 232 6.91 -11.42 -12.27
N TYR A 233 7.75 -10.44 -11.93
CA TYR A 233 8.58 -10.51 -10.73
C TYR A 233 7.75 -10.54 -9.43
N MET A 234 6.73 -9.68 -9.30
CA MET A 234 5.81 -9.69 -8.17
C MET A 234 5.01 -10.99 -8.07
N TYR A 235 4.63 -11.58 -9.21
CA TYR A 235 3.97 -12.87 -9.27
C TYR A 235 4.83 -13.97 -8.63
N GLU A 236 6.11 -14.05 -9.01
CA GLU A 236 7.05 -15.03 -8.43
C GLU A 236 7.27 -14.80 -6.93
N ILE A 237 7.34 -13.54 -6.48
CA ILE A 237 7.43 -13.23 -5.04
C ILE A 237 6.19 -13.78 -4.30
N ASN A 238 4.98 -13.64 -4.86
CA ASN A 238 3.77 -14.15 -4.21
C ASN A 238 3.78 -15.68 -4.14
N VAL A 239 4.21 -16.35 -5.21
CA VAL A 239 4.39 -17.81 -5.23
C VAL A 239 5.39 -18.25 -4.14
N LEU A 240 6.51 -17.55 -3.99
CA LEU A 240 7.50 -17.83 -2.94
C LEU A 240 6.93 -17.58 -1.54
N GLN A 241 6.23 -16.46 -1.33
CA GLN A 241 5.59 -16.15 -0.05
C GLN A 241 4.55 -17.21 0.34
N ASN A 242 3.74 -17.68 -0.61
CA ASN A 242 2.78 -18.75 -0.35
C ASN A 242 3.46 -20.08 0.04
N LYS A 243 4.61 -20.41 -0.57
CA LYS A 243 5.41 -21.58 -0.17
C LYS A 243 5.97 -21.42 1.24
N CYS A 244 6.49 -20.24 1.57
CA CYS A 244 6.94 -19.89 2.92
C CYS A 244 5.82 -20.10 3.95
N ASN A 245 4.63 -19.55 3.68
CA ASN A 245 3.48 -19.68 4.58
C ASN A 245 3.02 -21.14 4.76
N ALA A 246 3.15 -21.99 3.74
CA ALA A 246 2.72 -23.39 3.80
C ALA A 246 3.69 -24.31 4.58
N ASN A 247 4.98 -24.02 4.53
CA ASN A 247 6.00 -24.96 5.02
C ASN A 247 6.21 -24.96 6.55
N SER A 248 5.51 -24.11 7.32
CA SER A 248 5.60 -24.02 8.80
C SER A 248 7.01 -23.76 9.38
N GLU A 249 8.04 -23.64 8.53
CA GLU A 249 9.36 -23.15 8.86
C GLU A 249 9.31 -21.62 8.96
N ASP A 250 10.16 -21.03 9.80
CA ASP A 250 10.28 -19.59 10.08
C ASP A 250 10.85 -18.78 8.86
N ASN A 251 10.64 -19.28 7.65
CA ASN A 251 11.12 -18.73 6.39
C ASN A 251 10.15 -17.68 5.88
N ASP A 252 10.66 -16.50 5.55
CA ASP A 252 9.83 -15.39 5.10
C ASP A 252 10.59 -14.46 4.15
N VAL A 253 9.91 -13.89 3.14
CA VAL A 253 10.55 -13.00 2.15
C VAL A 253 10.79 -11.61 2.75
N GLN A 254 12.01 -11.35 3.22
CA GLN A 254 12.35 -10.11 3.94
C GLN A 254 12.66 -8.88 3.04
N SER A 255 13.07 -9.11 1.79
CA SER A 255 13.43 -8.03 0.86
C SER A 255 13.30 -8.49 -0.59
N ILE A 256 12.86 -7.59 -1.46
CA ILE A 256 12.63 -7.83 -2.89
C ILE A 256 13.40 -6.86 -3.79
N VAL A 257 14.11 -5.89 -3.19
CA VAL A 257 15.02 -4.99 -3.91
C VAL A 257 16.26 -4.82 -3.05
N PRO A 258 17.46 -5.13 -3.56
CA PRO A 258 18.69 -4.94 -2.81
C PRO A 258 18.86 -3.51 -2.31
N MET A 259 19.27 -3.37 -1.04
CA MET A 259 19.39 -2.06 -0.38
C MET A 259 20.32 -1.08 -1.11
N HIS A 260 21.36 -1.57 -1.79
CA HIS A 260 22.26 -0.72 -2.57
C HIS A 260 21.57 -0.13 -3.82
N ILE A 261 20.60 -0.83 -4.41
CA ILE A 261 19.79 -0.30 -5.53
C ILE A 261 18.86 0.80 -5.01
N LEU A 262 18.20 0.56 -3.87
CA LEU A 262 17.34 1.55 -3.23
C LEU A 262 18.12 2.82 -2.88
N LYS A 263 19.25 2.69 -2.16
CA LYS A 263 20.13 3.81 -1.78
C LYS A 263 20.83 4.46 -2.96
N GLY A 264 21.10 3.70 -4.03
CA GLY A 264 21.68 4.22 -5.27
C GLY A 264 20.77 5.22 -5.96
N ASN A 265 19.45 5.08 -5.82
CA ASN A 265 18.49 6.09 -6.26
C ASN A 265 18.23 7.13 -5.15
N LYS A 266 19.09 8.14 -5.06
CA LYS A 266 19.04 9.17 -4.00
C LYS A 266 17.68 9.84 -3.89
N ASN A 267 17.09 10.27 -5.01
CA ASN A 267 15.79 10.96 -5.01
C ASN A 267 14.68 10.11 -4.38
N PHE A 268 14.60 8.83 -4.77
CA PHE A 268 13.63 7.90 -4.20
C PHE A 268 13.91 7.63 -2.72
N TYR A 269 15.17 7.36 -2.38
CA TYR A 269 15.57 7.00 -1.02
C TYR A 269 15.32 8.14 -0.03
N GLU A 270 15.71 9.36 -0.39
CA GLU A 270 15.47 10.56 0.40
C GLU A 270 13.97 10.83 0.54
N TYR A 271 13.18 10.70 -0.54
CA TYR A 271 11.73 10.85 -0.49
C TYR A 271 11.08 9.89 0.51
N ILE A 272 11.41 8.59 0.48
CA ILE A 272 10.84 7.60 1.39
C ILE A 272 11.27 7.88 2.84
N ARG A 273 12.55 8.18 3.07
CA ARG A 273 13.06 8.53 4.40
C ARG A 273 12.32 9.75 4.98
N ASP A 274 12.24 10.81 4.19
CA ASP A 274 11.66 12.08 4.66
C ASP A 274 10.14 11.94 4.85
N SER A 275 9.45 11.23 3.93
CA SER A 275 8.03 10.88 4.08
C SER A 275 7.77 10.09 5.37
N ASN A 276 8.60 9.08 5.67
CA ASN A 276 8.45 8.28 6.88
C ASN A 276 8.67 9.13 8.14
N ASN A 277 9.74 9.93 8.19
CA ASN A 277 10.03 10.79 9.33
C ASN A 277 8.90 11.81 9.58
N GLN A 278 8.42 12.49 8.54
CA GLN A 278 7.34 13.47 8.66
C GLN A 278 6.03 12.84 9.16
N LEU A 279 5.66 11.67 8.64
CA LEU A 279 4.45 10.96 9.06
C LEU A 279 4.57 10.45 10.51
N SER A 280 5.73 9.92 10.89
CA SER A 280 5.99 9.47 12.27
C SER A 280 5.96 10.63 13.27
N GLU A 281 6.58 11.78 12.96
CA GLU A 281 6.51 12.97 13.80
C GLU A 281 5.07 13.46 13.99
N HIS A 282 4.29 13.49 12.91
CA HIS A 282 2.88 13.84 12.97
C HIS A 282 2.09 12.85 13.83
N GLN A 283 2.32 11.54 13.65
CA GLN A 283 1.66 10.49 14.42
C GLN A 283 1.96 10.59 15.91
N ILE A 284 3.24 10.75 16.29
CA ILE A 284 3.68 10.92 17.68
C ILE A 284 2.98 12.12 18.34
N ARG A 285 2.93 13.27 17.63
CA ARG A 285 2.24 14.47 18.13
C ARG A 285 0.75 14.20 18.40
N ASN A 286 0.08 13.48 17.50
CA ASN A 286 -1.34 13.18 17.66
C ASN A 286 -1.62 12.10 18.72
N LEU A 287 -0.73 11.12 18.90
CA LEU A 287 -0.81 10.16 20.00
C LEU A 287 -0.65 10.86 21.36
N ARG A 288 0.33 11.76 21.48
CA ARG A 288 0.50 12.62 22.67
C ARG A 288 -0.74 13.50 22.90
N LYS A 289 -1.33 14.05 21.83
CA LYS A 289 -2.59 14.80 21.92
C LYS A 289 -3.72 13.93 22.48
N ILE A 290 -3.93 12.71 21.97
CA ILE A 290 -4.93 11.78 22.51
C ILE A 290 -4.68 11.51 24.00
N ARG A 291 -3.42 11.26 24.38
CA ARG A 291 -3.04 11.04 25.78
C ARG A 291 -3.41 12.24 26.66
N ALA A 292 -3.10 13.47 26.24
CA ALA A 292 -3.46 14.67 26.96
C ALA A 292 -5.00 14.83 27.13
N PHE A 293 -5.79 14.44 26.13
CA PHE A 293 -7.26 14.45 26.22
C PHE A 293 -7.80 13.37 27.16
N LEU A 294 -7.08 12.26 27.37
CA LEU A 294 -7.43 11.24 28.36
C LEU A 294 -7.15 11.73 29.78
N ASP A 295 -6.00 12.38 29.98
CA ASP A 295 -5.55 12.79 31.31
C ASP A 295 -6.30 14.03 31.85
N ASN A 296 -6.69 14.99 30.99
CA ASN A 296 -7.03 16.36 31.42
C ASN A 296 -8.45 16.88 31.11
N GLY A 297 -9.47 16.03 30.92
CA GLY A 297 -10.89 16.45 30.90
C GLY A 297 -11.20 17.88 30.39
N ILE A 298 -10.96 18.20 29.11
CA ILE A 298 -11.24 19.48 28.40
C ILE A 298 -10.53 20.74 28.93
N GLU A 299 -10.51 21.02 30.23
CA GLU A 299 -10.21 22.36 30.77
C GLU A 299 -8.81 22.87 30.45
N ASN A 300 -7.78 22.02 30.38
CA ASN A 300 -6.41 22.46 30.10
C ASN A 300 -5.99 22.47 28.63
N VAL A 301 -6.79 21.89 27.73
CA VAL A 301 -6.40 21.79 26.31
C VAL A 301 -6.75 23.05 25.53
N LEU A 302 -7.87 23.71 25.86
CA LEU A 302 -8.32 24.94 25.21
C LEU A 302 -7.58 26.18 25.70
N LEU A 303 -7.09 26.18 26.95
CA LEU A 303 -6.34 27.31 27.52
C LEU A 303 -4.88 27.41 27.01
N ASN A 304 -4.32 26.32 26.47
CA ASN A 304 -2.91 26.26 26.03
C ASN A 304 -2.72 26.20 24.51
N THR A 305 -3.79 26.33 23.72
CA THR A 305 -3.74 26.07 22.27
C THR A 305 -3.16 27.16 21.35
N PRO A 306 -2.78 28.37 21.80
CA PRO A 306 -1.99 29.26 20.94
C PRO A 306 -0.46 29.02 21.00
N ASN A 307 0.09 28.41 22.06
CA ASN A 307 1.55 28.45 22.31
C ASN A 307 2.29 27.09 22.23
N LEU A 308 1.61 25.96 22.06
CA LEU A 308 2.27 24.65 21.84
C LEU A 308 2.92 24.49 20.44
N TYR A 309 2.83 25.51 19.58
CA TYR A 309 3.54 25.58 18.30
C TYR A 309 4.98 26.10 18.41
N LYS A 310 5.48 26.42 19.62
CA LYS A 310 6.89 26.77 19.84
C LYS A 310 7.45 26.09 21.10
N ASN A 311 8.37 25.14 20.89
CA ASN A 311 9.51 24.81 21.77
C ASN A 311 9.32 23.95 23.03
N SER A 312 8.68 22.77 23.02
CA SER A 312 8.83 21.88 24.21
C SER A 312 8.69 20.36 24.06
N VAL A 313 8.79 19.76 22.87
CA VAL A 313 8.85 18.27 22.80
C VAL A 313 9.89 17.71 21.83
N LEU A 314 10.93 18.50 21.52
CA LEU A 314 12.07 18.07 20.71
C LEU A 314 13.37 17.85 21.50
N ASP A 315 13.43 18.25 22.78
CA ASP A 315 14.72 18.32 23.51
C ASP A 315 15.01 17.19 24.50
N GLN A 316 14.30 16.05 24.46
CA GLN A 316 14.59 14.99 25.44
C GLN A 316 14.78 13.57 24.93
N HIS A 317 14.63 13.25 23.65
CA HIS A 317 14.91 11.89 23.18
C HIS A 317 15.73 11.97 21.89
N GLN A 318 17.04 11.69 21.99
CA GLN A 318 17.83 11.30 20.83
C GLN A 318 17.24 9.99 20.30
N ILE A 319 16.53 10.07 19.18
CA ILE A 319 16.07 8.88 18.47
C ILE A 319 17.27 8.38 17.66
N GLU A 320 17.95 7.35 18.15
CA GLU A 320 18.94 6.60 17.36
C GLU A 320 18.26 5.64 16.38
N SER A 321 18.88 5.47 15.21
CA SER A 321 18.45 4.56 14.15
C SER A 321 18.65 3.10 14.56
N LEU A 322 17.60 2.28 14.46
CA LEU A 322 17.60 0.88 14.93
C LEU A 322 18.14 -0.14 13.91
N PHE A 323 19.06 0.22 13.02
CA PHE A 323 19.61 -0.73 12.03
C PHE A 323 21.13 -0.69 11.96
N ASP A 324 21.77 -1.53 12.78
CA ASP A 324 23.20 -1.82 12.73
C ASP A 324 23.42 -3.17 12.03
N TYR A 325 23.68 -3.15 10.72
CA TYR A 325 24.23 -4.29 10.00
C TYR A 325 25.43 -3.79 9.18
N ARG A 326 26.63 -4.26 9.54
CA ARG A 326 27.86 -4.00 8.79
C ARG A 326 28.05 -5.10 7.75
N CYS A 327 28.37 -4.74 6.51
CA CYS A 327 28.88 -5.68 5.53
C CYS A 327 30.05 -5.02 4.78
N VAL A 328 31.16 -5.76 4.71
CA VAL A 328 32.45 -5.33 4.16
C VAL A 328 32.55 -5.88 2.73
N TYR A 329 32.98 -5.02 1.80
CA TYR A 329 33.28 -5.40 0.42
C TYR A 329 34.79 -5.25 0.20
N SER A 330 35.45 -6.29 -0.30
CA SER A 330 36.81 -6.19 -0.84
C SER A 330 36.72 -6.01 -2.35
N LEU A 331 37.47 -5.04 -2.88
CA LEU A 331 37.46 -4.67 -4.30
C LEU A 331 38.06 -5.75 -5.22
N ASP A 332 38.76 -6.74 -4.64
CA ASP A 332 39.62 -7.65 -5.40
C ASP A 332 38.95 -8.99 -5.77
N ASP A 333 37.93 -9.45 -5.01
CA ASP A 333 37.24 -10.73 -5.24
C ASP A 333 35.70 -10.58 -5.30
N PRO A 334 35.03 -10.99 -6.40
CA PRO A 334 33.58 -10.87 -6.54
C PRO A 334 32.85 -12.02 -5.83
N ILE A 335 32.76 -11.90 -4.51
CA ILE A 335 32.05 -12.83 -3.63
C ILE A 335 30.74 -12.18 -3.17
N LEU A 336 29.61 -12.86 -3.35
CA LEU A 336 28.32 -12.49 -2.78
C LEU A 336 28.16 -13.14 -1.41
N LEU A 337 27.80 -12.36 -0.39
CA LEU A 337 27.51 -12.86 0.95
C LEU A 337 26.00 -12.79 1.22
N LEU A 338 25.43 -13.93 1.63
CA LEU A 338 24.04 -14.07 2.02
C LEU A 338 24.00 -14.49 3.49
N SER A 339 23.43 -13.64 4.35
CA SER A 339 23.28 -13.92 5.77
C SER A 339 21.93 -14.59 6.03
N CYS A 340 21.96 -15.79 6.62
CA CYS A 340 20.78 -16.51 7.10
C CYS A 340 20.73 -16.40 8.63
N GLY A 341 20.23 -15.28 9.14
CA GLY A 341 20.14 -15.04 10.58
C GLY A 341 21.47 -14.65 11.23
N ARG A 342 21.62 -14.91 12.54
CA ARG A 342 22.74 -14.39 13.37
C ARG A 342 24.07 -15.14 13.25
N SER A 343 24.09 -16.35 12.69
CA SER A 343 25.21 -17.30 12.87
C SER A 343 25.73 -17.95 11.60
N SER A 344 25.14 -17.69 10.44
CA SER A 344 25.61 -18.30 9.19
C SER A 344 25.63 -17.29 8.05
N VAL A 345 26.78 -17.25 7.38
CA VAL A 345 27.03 -16.47 6.17
C VAL A 345 27.35 -17.45 5.06
N LEU A 346 26.64 -17.35 3.94
CA LEU A 346 26.87 -18.13 2.75
C LEU A 346 27.61 -17.23 1.74
N ALA A 347 28.73 -17.69 1.21
CA ALA A 347 29.42 -17.07 0.09
C ALA A 347 29.03 -17.72 -1.23
N MET A 348 28.93 -16.94 -2.28
CA MET A 348 28.93 -17.44 -3.64
C MET A 348 29.92 -16.64 -4.47
N GLU A 349 30.95 -17.31 -4.97
CA GLU A 349 31.89 -16.71 -5.93
C GLU A 349 31.22 -16.57 -7.28
N LEU A 350 31.08 -15.33 -7.75
CA LEU A 350 30.40 -15.03 -9.01
C LEU A 350 31.14 -15.53 -10.26
N ARG A 351 32.42 -15.87 -10.12
CA ARG A 351 33.25 -16.42 -11.21
C ARG A 351 33.12 -17.94 -11.33
N ASN A 352 32.54 -18.62 -10.34
CA ASN A 352 32.32 -20.06 -10.41
C ASN A 352 31.11 -20.37 -11.30
N LYS A 353 31.28 -21.27 -12.27
CA LYS A 353 30.23 -21.63 -13.25
C LYS A 353 29.06 -22.35 -12.62
N ASP A 354 29.28 -23.08 -11.54
CA ASP A 354 28.24 -23.89 -10.88
C ASP A 354 27.38 -23.06 -9.90
N LYS A 355 27.80 -21.81 -9.60
CA LYS A 355 27.06 -20.83 -8.77
C LYS A 355 26.43 -21.44 -7.51
N GLN A 356 27.24 -22.19 -6.76
CA GLN A 356 26.82 -22.78 -5.50
C GLN A 356 27.10 -21.86 -4.32
N TRP A 357 26.18 -21.86 -3.36
CA TRP A 357 26.35 -21.20 -2.07
C TRP A 357 27.17 -22.09 -1.15
N ILE A 358 28.28 -21.57 -0.66
CA ILE A 358 29.22 -22.25 0.22
C ILE A 358 29.15 -21.59 1.61
N PRO A 359 28.97 -22.34 2.70
CA PRO A 359 29.11 -21.79 4.05
C PRO A 359 30.49 -21.16 4.24
N LEU A 360 30.52 -19.89 4.64
CA LEU A 360 31.69 -19.25 5.22
C LEU A 360 31.64 -19.53 6.73
N GLU A 361 32.58 -20.36 7.20
CA GLU A 361 32.81 -20.59 8.65
C GLU A 361 33.23 -19.30 9.38
#